data_AF-A0A8C0NAR2-F1
#
_entry.id   AF-A0A8C0NAR2-F1
#
_cell.length_a   1.000
_cell.length_b   1.000
_cell.length_c   1.000
_cell.angle_alpha   90.00
_cell.angle_beta   90.00
_cell.angle_gamma   90.00
#
_symmetry.space_group_name_H-M   'P 1'
#
loop_
_entity.id
_entity.type
_entity.pdbx_description
1 polymer ?
#
loop_
_entity_poly.entity_id
_entity_poly.type
_entity_poly.pdbx_seq_one_letter_code
_entity_poly.pdbx_strand_id
1 'polypeptide(L)'
;MATDWLGSIVSINCGDSLGVYQGRVSAVDQVSQTISLTRPFHNGVKCLVPEVTFRAGDITELKILEIPGPGENQHFGDLHQTELGPSGVGYQVGISQNGMGKLVKKPSSSSSAPQNIPKRTDVKSQDVAISPQQQQCSKSYVDRHTESLSQSKSFRRRHNSWSSSSRHPNQATPKKSGLKNGQMKNKDDECFGDDIEEIPDTDFDFEGNLALFDKAAVFEEIDTYERRSGTRSRGIPNERPTRYRHDENILESEPIVYRRITVPHNVSKEFCTDSGLVVPSVSYELHKKLLSVAEKHGLTLERRLEMTGVCASQMALTLLGGPNRLNPKNVHQRPTVALLCGPHVKGAQGISCGRHLANHDVQVILFLPNFVKMLESITNELSLFSKTQGQQVSNLKDLPTSPVDLVINCLDCPENAFLRDQPWYKAAVAWANRNRAPVLSIDPPVHEGEQGIDAKWSLALGLPLPLGERAGRIYLCDIGLPQQVFQEVGISYHSPFGCKFVIPLHSA
;
A
#
# COMPACT_ATOMS: atom_id res chain seq x y z
N MET A 1 -24.80 -47.09 26.93
CA MET A 1 -25.64 -46.21 26.10
C MET A 1 -24.83 -45.37 25.11
N ALA A 2 -23.80 -44.62 25.51
CA ALA A 2 -22.98 -43.84 24.54
C ALA A 2 -21.94 -44.69 23.77
N THR A 3 -21.43 -45.76 24.39
CA THR A 3 -20.43 -46.68 23.81
C THR A 3 -20.97 -47.66 22.79
N ASP A 4 -22.30 -47.81 22.73
CA ASP A 4 -22.97 -48.89 21.99
C ASP A 4 -23.04 -48.58 20.47
N TRP A 5 -22.59 -47.38 20.08
CA TRP A 5 -22.64 -46.86 18.71
C TRP A 5 -21.26 -46.66 18.09
N LEU A 6 -20.18 -46.93 18.83
CA LEU A 6 -18.82 -46.89 18.30
C LEU A 6 -18.66 -47.97 17.23
N GLY A 7 -18.15 -47.58 16.06
CA GLY A 7 -17.99 -48.48 14.93
C GLY A 7 -19.20 -48.56 14.00
N SER A 8 -20.33 -47.96 14.34
CA SER A 8 -21.51 -47.86 13.47
C SER A 8 -21.24 -46.98 12.27
N ILE A 9 -21.80 -47.34 11.11
CA ILE A 9 -21.83 -46.46 9.94
C ILE A 9 -23.09 -45.63 10.05
N VAL A 10 -22.93 -44.31 10.03
CA VAL A 10 -24.03 -43.36 10.19
C VAL A 10 -24.03 -42.34 9.05
N SER A 11 -25.21 -41.81 8.78
CA SER A 11 -25.47 -40.68 7.90
C SER A 11 -25.98 -39.52 8.75
N ILE A 12 -25.19 -38.45 8.83
CA ILE A 12 -25.45 -37.24 9.60
C ILE A 12 -25.82 -36.12 8.61
N ASN A 13 -27.04 -35.62 8.70
CA ASN A 13 -27.47 -34.42 7.99
C ASN A 13 -27.21 -33.20 8.89
N CYS A 14 -26.47 -32.22 8.37
CA CYS A 14 -26.15 -30.97 9.05
C CYS A 14 -26.92 -29.77 8.47
N GLY A 15 -28.06 -30.02 7.83
CA GLY A 15 -28.91 -29.01 7.20
C GLY A 15 -28.41 -28.55 5.83
N ASP A 16 -29.14 -27.62 5.23
CA ASP A 16 -28.94 -27.20 3.82
C ASP A 16 -27.60 -26.51 3.57
N SER A 17 -26.98 -25.94 4.62
CA SER A 17 -25.71 -25.22 4.52
C SER A 17 -24.48 -26.13 4.54
N LEU A 18 -24.52 -27.22 5.33
CA LEU A 18 -23.38 -28.12 5.52
C LEU A 18 -23.56 -29.46 4.83
N GLY A 19 -24.77 -29.85 4.44
CA GLY A 19 -25.06 -31.07 3.70
C GLY A 19 -25.00 -32.35 4.54
N VAL A 20 -24.85 -33.49 3.88
CA VAL A 20 -24.91 -34.82 4.49
C VAL A 20 -23.53 -35.45 4.56
N TYR A 21 -23.17 -35.96 5.73
CA TYR A 21 -21.93 -36.67 5.99
C TYR A 21 -22.20 -38.13 6.32
N GLN A 22 -21.44 -39.04 5.72
CA GLN A 22 -21.54 -40.48 5.98
C GLN A 22 -20.19 -41.02 6.39
N GLY A 23 -20.14 -41.84 7.43
CA GLY A 23 -18.86 -42.38 7.90
C GLY A 23 -19.02 -43.29 9.11
N ARG A 24 -17.90 -43.86 9.55
CA ARG A 24 -17.88 -44.76 10.70
C ARG A 24 -17.63 -43.98 11.98
N VAL A 25 -18.49 -44.15 12.98
CA VAL A 25 -18.37 -43.49 14.28
C VAL A 25 -17.09 -43.95 14.98
N SER A 26 -16.16 -43.02 15.20
CA SER A 26 -14.89 -43.26 15.88
C SER A 26 -14.91 -42.87 17.35
N ALA A 27 -15.67 -41.82 17.68
CA ALA A 27 -15.80 -41.33 19.05
C ALA A 27 -17.18 -40.69 19.27
N VAL A 28 -17.71 -40.84 20.49
CA VAL A 28 -18.90 -40.13 20.96
C VAL A 28 -18.56 -39.58 22.34
N ASP A 29 -18.56 -38.26 22.48
CA ASP A 29 -18.32 -37.59 23.75
C ASP A 29 -19.62 -36.95 24.26
N GLN A 30 -20.14 -37.51 25.35
CA GLN A 30 -21.38 -37.07 25.97
C GLN A 30 -21.22 -35.75 26.74
N VAL A 31 -20.03 -35.41 27.21
CA VAL A 31 -19.78 -34.16 27.96
C VAL A 31 -19.69 -32.99 26.99
N SER A 32 -18.91 -33.12 25.92
CA SER A 32 -18.81 -32.08 24.88
C SER A 32 -19.95 -32.10 23.86
N GLN A 33 -20.84 -33.10 23.94
CA GLN A 33 -21.94 -33.31 23.00
C GLN A 33 -21.44 -33.38 21.54
N THR A 34 -20.43 -34.22 21.30
CA THR A 34 -19.83 -34.40 19.97
C THR A 34 -19.82 -35.85 19.50
N ILE A 35 -19.85 -36.02 18.18
CA ILE A 35 -19.70 -37.30 17.48
C ILE A 35 -18.67 -37.16 16.37
N SER A 36 -17.71 -38.09 16.30
CA SER A 36 -16.67 -38.10 15.28
C SER A 36 -16.85 -39.25 14.29
N LEU A 37 -16.63 -38.97 13.01
CA LEU A 37 -16.69 -39.93 11.91
C LEU A 37 -15.31 -40.09 11.27
N THR A 38 -14.83 -41.32 11.15
CA THR A 38 -13.63 -41.67 10.38
C THR A 38 -13.97 -42.04 8.94
N ARG A 39 -13.04 -41.71 8.04
CA ARG A 39 -13.18 -41.81 6.57
C ARG A 39 -14.52 -41.25 6.06
N PRO A 40 -14.89 -40.01 6.42
CA PRO A 40 -16.20 -39.49 6.08
C PRO A 40 -16.32 -39.20 4.57
N PHE A 41 -17.55 -39.32 4.07
CA PHE A 41 -18.00 -38.88 2.77
C PHE A 41 -18.93 -37.70 2.96
N HIS A 42 -18.72 -36.63 2.21
CA HIS A 42 -19.59 -35.46 2.17
C HIS A 42 -20.36 -35.45 0.86
N ASN A 43 -21.68 -35.49 0.93
CA ASN A 43 -22.58 -35.53 -0.23
C ASN A 43 -22.18 -36.60 -1.27
N GLY A 44 -21.72 -37.77 -0.80
CA GLY A 44 -21.27 -38.89 -1.63
C GLY A 44 -19.82 -38.80 -2.13
N VAL A 45 -19.08 -37.73 -1.83
CA VAL A 45 -17.66 -37.55 -2.19
C VAL A 45 -16.78 -37.76 -0.96
N LYS A 46 -15.70 -38.53 -1.09
CA LYS A 46 -14.79 -38.81 0.03
C LYS A 46 -14.10 -37.53 0.51
N CYS A 47 -14.16 -37.27 1.82
CA CYS A 47 -13.45 -36.16 2.43
C CYS A 47 -11.94 -36.38 2.40
N LEU A 48 -11.18 -35.31 2.20
CA LEU A 48 -9.70 -35.34 2.25
C LEU A 48 -9.17 -35.50 3.69
N VAL A 49 -9.99 -35.10 4.67
CA VAL A 49 -9.67 -35.24 6.09
C VAL A 49 -10.01 -36.64 6.61
N PRO A 50 -9.15 -37.25 7.44
CA PRO A 50 -9.33 -38.63 7.88
C PRO A 50 -10.48 -38.79 8.89
N GLU A 51 -10.82 -37.72 9.62
CA GLU A 51 -11.86 -37.69 10.64
C GLU A 51 -12.55 -36.33 10.67
N VAL A 52 -13.86 -36.32 10.94
CA VAL A 52 -14.66 -35.10 11.11
C VAL A 52 -15.52 -35.24 12.36
N THR A 53 -15.50 -34.21 13.21
CA THR A 53 -16.28 -34.15 14.45
C THR A 53 -17.42 -33.15 14.32
N PHE A 54 -18.62 -33.59 14.71
CA PHE A 54 -19.86 -32.82 14.68
C PHE A 54 -20.34 -32.59 16.10
N ARG A 55 -20.81 -31.37 16.39
CA ARG A 55 -21.56 -31.12 17.64
C ARG A 55 -23.00 -31.54 17.44
N ALA A 56 -23.61 -32.09 18.50
CA ALA A 56 -25.01 -32.52 18.47
C ALA A 56 -25.97 -31.41 18.05
N GLY A 57 -25.70 -30.15 18.41
CA GLY A 57 -26.51 -29.00 18.02
C GLY A 57 -26.45 -28.64 16.53
N ASP A 58 -25.45 -29.12 15.80
CA ASP A 58 -25.28 -28.88 14.36
C ASP A 58 -25.86 -30.03 13.49
N ILE A 59 -26.51 -31.02 14.12
CA ILE A 59 -27.09 -32.21 13.46
C ILE A 59 -28.61 -32.04 13.39
N THR A 60 -29.14 -32.03 12.17
CA THR A 60 -30.59 -31.95 11.93
C THR A 60 -31.23 -33.34 11.90
N GLU A 61 -30.53 -34.33 11.36
CA GLU A 61 -31.00 -35.72 11.27
C GLU A 61 -29.80 -36.68 11.36
N LEU A 62 -29.93 -37.77 12.11
CA LEU A 62 -28.95 -38.85 12.17
C LEU A 62 -29.61 -40.19 11.85
N LYS A 63 -29.08 -40.89 10.86
CA LYS A 63 -29.53 -42.24 10.45
C LYS A 63 -28.39 -43.23 10.64
N ILE A 64 -28.66 -44.35 11.31
CA ILE A 64 -27.71 -45.44 11.42
C ILE A 64 -27.89 -46.37 10.22
N LEU A 65 -26.84 -46.52 9.42
CA LEU A 65 -26.83 -47.34 8.22
C LEU A 65 -26.40 -48.77 8.53
N GLU A 66 -25.46 -48.94 9.45
CA GLU A 66 -24.93 -50.24 9.87
C GLU A 66 -24.50 -50.18 11.33
N ILE A 67 -24.88 -51.18 12.12
CA ILE A 67 -24.44 -51.34 13.52
C ILE A 67 -23.39 -52.46 13.52
N PRO A 68 -22.22 -52.28 14.18
CA PRO A 68 -21.21 -53.32 14.21
C PRO A 68 -21.76 -54.55 14.92
N GLY A 69 -21.62 -55.72 14.30
CA GLY A 69 -21.98 -56.99 14.91
C GLY A 69 -21.11 -57.28 16.14
N PRO A 70 -21.58 -58.11 17.08
CA PRO A 70 -20.80 -58.47 18.26
C PRO A 70 -19.61 -59.34 17.85
N GLY A 71 -18.45 -58.74 17.54
CA GLY A 71 -17.24 -59.51 17.20
C GLY A 71 -16.01 -58.77 16.69
N GLU A 72 -16.09 -57.54 16.17
CA GLU A 72 -14.92 -56.88 15.56
C GLU A 72 -14.44 -55.66 16.36
N ASN A 73 -13.69 -55.92 17.42
CA ASN A 73 -12.83 -54.93 18.06
C ASN A 73 -11.43 -55.53 18.22
N GLN A 74 -10.58 -55.38 17.20
CA GLN A 74 -9.12 -55.45 17.35
C GLN A 74 -8.37 -54.86 16.15
N HIS A 75 -7.49 -53.90 16.45
CA HIS A 75 -6.32 -53.38 15.73
C HIS A 75 -6.23 -53.47 14.20
N PHE A 76 -6.05 -52.31 13.56
CA PHE A 76 -5.13 -52.18 12.42
C PHE A 76 -4.33 -50.87 12.52
N GLY A 77 -3.06 -51.01 12.89
CA GLY A 77 -2.01 -49.99 12.70
C GLY A 77 -1.43 -50.03 11.28
N ASP A 78 -0.59 -49.05 11.00
CA ASP A 78 0.12 -48.75 9.75
C ASP A 78 0.48 -49.93 8.85
N LEU A 79 0.27 -49.76 7.54
CA LEU A 79 1.09 -50.43 6.53
C LEU A 79 1.36 -49.49 5.34
N HIS A 80 2.63 -49.10 5.21
CA HIS A 80 3.25 -48.67 3.95
C HIS A 80 3.11 -49.80 2.91
N GLN A 81 2.83 -49.47 1.64
CA GLN A 81 3.26 -50.35 0.55
C GLN A 81 3.57 -49.59 -0.75
N THR A 82 4.79 -49.82 -1.20
CA THR A 82 5.42 -49.41 -2.45
C THR A 82 5.35 -50.60 -3.42
N GLU A 83 5.01 -50.31 -4.67
CA GLU A 83 5.37 -50.96 -5.93
C GLU A 83 5.00 -52.42 -6.32
N LEU A 84 4.75 -52.52 -7.64
CA LEU A 84 4.86 -53.63 -8.61
C LEU A 84 3.68 -54.61 -8.77
N GLY A 85 3.20 -54.68 -10.02
CA GLY A 85 2.24 -55.68 -10.52
C GLY A 85 2.85 -57.06 -10.73
N PRO A 86 2.05 -58.04 -11.18
CA PRO A 86 2.32 -58.61 -12.49
C PRO A 86 1.09 -59.06 -13.33
N SER A 87 1.38 -59.17 -14.62
CA SER A 87 0.88 -60.05 -15.70
C SER A 87 -0.19 -61.10 -15.39
N GLY A 88 -1.17 -61.19 -16.29
CA GLY A 88 -2.33 -62.07 -16.17
C GLY A 88 -2.17 -63.48 -16.73
N VAL A 89 -3.31 -64.17 -16.76
CA VAL A 89 -3.59 -65.40 -17.52
C VAL A 89 -5.08 -65.36 -17.86
N GLY A 90 -5.39 -65.54 -19.15
CA GLY A 90 -6.76 -65.54 -19.65
C GLY A 90 -7.44 -66.90 -19.59
N TYR A 91 -8.76 -66.88 -19.70
CA TYR A 91 -9.55 -67.97 -20.26
C TYR A 91 -10.71 -67.37 -21.08
N GLN A 92 -10.75 -67.69 -22.37
CA GLN A 92 -11.90 -67.54 -23.26
C GLN A 92 -12.73 -68.82 -23.24
N VAL A 93 -14.06 -68.73 -23.37
CA VAL A 93 -15.01 -69.49 -24.23
C VAL A 93 -16.37 -68.77 -24.05
N GLY A 94 -17.29 -68.52 -24.98
CA GLY A 94 -17.53 -68.72 -26.43
C GLY A 94 -18.89 -68.05 -26.74
N ILE A 95 -19.00 -67.22 -27.78
CA ILE A 95 -19.64 -67.46 -29.10
C ILE A 95 -21.18 -67.68 -29.12
N SER A 96 -21.82 -66.87 -30.00
CA SER A 96 -23.11 -67.02 -30.71
C SER A 96 -24.42 -66.56 -30.03
N GLN A 97 -25.44 -66.01 -30.71
CA GLN A 97 -25.67 -65.36 -32.02
C GLN A 97 -27.18 -64.96 -32.03
N ASN A 98 -27.54 -63.87 -32.74
CA ASN A 98 -28.88 -63.51 -33.31
C ASN A 98 -30.06 -63.25 -32.33
N GLY A 99 -31.02 -62.33 -32.54
CA GLY A 99 -31.37 -61.38 -33.61
C GLY A 99 -32.86 -60.92 -33.46
N MET A 100 -33.21 -59.75 -34.01
CA MET A 100 -34.55 -59.12 -34.22
C MET A 100 -35.27 -58.48 -33.00
N GLY A 101 -35.86 -57.26 -33.06
CA GLY A 101 -35.96 -56.25 -34.10
C GLY A 101 -36.89 -55.05 -33.74
N LYS A 102 -36.80 -53.98 -34.57
CA LYS A 102 -37.68 -52.80 -34.82
C LYS A 102 -37.71 -51.63 -33.81
N LEU A 103 -37.21 -50.42 -34.16
CA LEU A 103 -37.76 -49.29 -34.98
C LEU A 103 -38.41 -48.23 -34.03
N VAL A 104 -38.02 -46.96 -33.91
CA VAL A 104 -38.30 -45.81 -34.82
C VAL A 104 -37.74 -44.48 -34.23
N LYS A 105 -37.17 -43.63 -35.12
CA LYS A 105 -37.01 -42.14 -35.17
C LYS A 105 -35.99 -41.33 -34.33
N LYS A 106 -35.06 -40.73 -35.10
CA LYS A 106 -34.32 -39.45 -34.94
C LYS A 106 -35.24 -38.25 -35.33
N PRO A 107 -34.89 -36.96 -35.10
CA PRO A 107 -33.85 -36.26 -35.89
C PRO A 107 -32.99 -35.21 -35.10
N SER A 108 -31.68 -35.11 -35.38
CA SER A 108 -30.94 -33.99 -36.05
C SER A 108 -30.52 -32.84 -35.10
N SER A 109 -29.26 -32.41 -35.01
CA SER A 109 -28.40 -31.92 -36.11
C SER A 109 -26.92 -31.68 -35.69
N SER A 110 -26.01 -31.78 -36.68
CA SER A 110 -24.65 -31.19 -36.86
C SER A 110 -23.61 -31.34 -35.74
N SER A 111 -22.55 -32.16 -35.81
CA SER A 111 -21.44 -32.34 -36.79
C SER A 111 -20.45 -31.17 -36.93
N SER A 112 -19.27 -31.31 -36.35
CA SER A 112 -17.98 -31.11 -37.04
C SER A 112 -16.83 -31.77 -36.25
N ALA A 113 -15.98 -32.50 -36.97
CA ALA A 113 -14.88 -33.31 -36.47
C ALA A 113 -13.57 -32.49 -36.36
N PRO A 114 -12.57 -32.96 -35.60
CA PRO A 114 -11.29 -32.29 -35.40
C PRO A 114 -10.26 -32.65 -36.50
N GLN A 115 -9.33 -31.75 -36.81
CA GLN A 115 -8.14 -32.06 -37.61
C GLN A 115 -6.86 -31.68 -36.85
N ASN A 116 -5.90 -32.59 -36.91
CA ASN A 116 -4.58 -32.53 -36.28
C ASN A 116 -3.48 -32.40 -37.36
N ILE A 117 -2.60 -31.41 -37.17
CA ILE A 117 -1.11 -31.36 -37.34
C ILE A 117 -0.48 -31.68 -38.73
N PRO A 118 0.62 -30.99 -39.12
CA PRO A 118 1.95 -31.62 -39.00
C PRO A 118 3.05 -30.72 -38.38
N LYS A 119 4.04 -31.39 -37.76
CA LYS A 119 5.23 -30.82 -37.10
C LYS A 119 6.44 -30.66 -38.04
N ARG A 120 7.38 -29.83 -37.56
CA ARG A 120 8.87 -29.86 -37.63
C ARG A 120 9.59 -29.09 -38.75
N THR A 121 10.51 -28.21 -38.32
CA THR A 121 11.96 -28.35 -38.59
C THR A 121 12.81 -27.49 -37.63
N ASP A 122 13.85 -28.09 -37.08
CA ASP A 122 14.96 -27.51 -36.31
C ASP A 122 16.06 -27.00 -37.25
N VAL A 123 16.74 -25.89 -36.93
CA VAL A 123 18.14 -25.63 -37.34
C VAL A 123 18.88 -24.82 -36.25
N LYS A 124 20.11 -25.22 -35.94
CA LYS A 124 21.06 -24.61 -34.98
C LYS A 124 22.40 -24.29 -35.70
N SER A 125 23.12 -23.29 -35.17
CA SER A 125 24.53 -22.88 -35.43
C SER A 125 24.77 -22.05 -36.71
N GLN A 126 25.67 -21.05 -36.78
CA GLN A 126 27.00 -20.88 -36.16
C GLN A 126 27.53 -19.42 -36.32
N ASP A 127 28.52 -19.04 -35.50
CA ASP A 127 29.34 -17.80 -35.56
C ASP A 127 30.07 -17.53 -36.89
N VAL A 128 30.47 -16.27 -37.15
CA VAL A 128 31.83 -15.84 -37.57
C VAL A 128 31.92 -14.30 -37.63
N ALA A 129 33.03 -13.78 -37.13
CA ALA A 129 33.44 -12.38 -37.05
C ALA A 129 34.11 -11.85 -38.33
N ILE A 130 33.99 -10.54 -38.66
CA ILE A 130 35.03 -9.70 -39.32
C ILE A 130 34.76 -8.19 -39.00
N SER A 131 35.80 -7.44 -38.61
CA SER A 131 35.83 -5.96 -38.42
C SER A 131 36.06 -5.18 -39.73
N PRO A 132 35.93 -3.84 -39.75
CA PRO A 132 37.17 -3.05 -39.87
C PRO A 132 37.23 -1.74 -39.05
N GLN A 133 38.48 -1.26 -38.95
CA GLN A 133 39.07 -0.03 -38.39
C GLN A 133 38.42 1.28 -38.92
N GLN A 134 38.60 2.52 -38.40
CA GLN A 134 39.71 3.18 -37.71
C GLN A 134 39.32 4.62 -37.25
N GLN A 135 40.16 5.23 -36.39
CA GLN A 135 40.38 6.68 -36.06
C GLN A 135 39.53 7.30 -34.91
N GLN A 136 40.07 7.98 -33.88
CA GLN A 136 41.38 8.63 -33.64
C GLN A 136 41.59 8.94 -32.12
N CYS A 137 42.87 8.91 -31.67
CA CYS A 137 43.57 9.71 -30.61
C CYS A 137 42.97 9.94 -29.20
N SER A 138 43.68 10.04 -28.06
CA SER A 138 45.10 9.90 -27.65
C SER A 138 45.22 10.06 -26.10
N LYS A 139 46.17 9.33 -25.46
CA LYS A 139 47.09 9.63 -24.30
C LYS A 139 46.58 10.45 -23.07
N SER A 140 47.03 10.29 -21.81
CA SER A 140 48.00 9.45 -21.08
C SER A 140 47.98 9.82 -19.56
N TYR A 141 48.11 8.80 -18.69
CA TYR A 141 48.91 8.66 -17.45
C TYR A 141 49.12 9.81 -16.40
N VAL A 142 48.82 9.47 -15.11
CA VAL A 142 49.37 9.86 -13.74
C VAL A 142 49.71 11.33 -13.43
N ASP A 143 49.58 11.88 -12.21
CA ASP A 143 50.07 11.42 -10.90
C ASP A 143 49.45 12.21 -9.71
N ARG A 144 49.68 11.68 -8.50
CA ARG A 144 49.25 12.08 -7.14
C ARG A 144 49.64 13.49 -6.66
N HIS A 145 48.91 14.01 -5.67
CA HIS A 145 49.38 14.29 -4.28
C HIS A 145 48.28 14.96 -3.42
N THR A 146 47.74 14.26 -2.42
CA THR A 146 47.87 14.47 -0.95
C THR A 146 47.48 15.85 -0.40
N GLU A 147 46.39 15.89 0.37
CA GLU A 147 46.20 16.85 1.46
C GLU A 147 45.65 16.14 2.70
N SER A 148 46.24 16.49 3.85
CA SER A 148 45.76 16.21 5.20
C SER A 148 45.62 17.56 5.91
N LEU A 149 44.44 17.84 6.49
CA LEU A 149 44.26 18.35 7.87
C LEU A 149 42.82 18.90 8.09
N SER A 150 42.08 18.15 8.92
CA SER A 150 41.34 18.57 10.13
C SER A 150 40.42 19.81 10.18
N GLN A 151 39.23 19.55 10.75
CA GLN A 151 38.28 20.44 11.49
C GLN A 151 37.39 21.36 10.63
N SER A 152 36.12 21.64 10.94
CA SER A 152 35.14 21.14 11.92
C SER A 152 33.73 21.67 11.55
N LYS A 153 32.70 20.89 11.89
CA LYS A 153 31.27 21.26 12.16
C LYS A 153 30.57 22.31 11.27
N SER A 154 29.57 21.87 10.50
CA SER A 154 28.14 22.15 10.76
C SER A 154 27.24 21.56 9.68
N PHE A 155 26.32 20.69 10.09
CA PHE A 155 25.25 20.15 9.24
C PHE A 155 24.20 21.24 8.98
N ARG A 156 23.95 21.58 7.72
CA ARG A 156 22.70 22.20 7.29
C ARG A 156 22.01 21.30 6.27
N ARG A 157 20.74 21.02 6.55
CA ARG A 157 19.77 20.30 5.71
C ARG A 157 19.80 20.84 4.28
N ARG A 158 19.95 19.97 3.29
CA ARG A 158 19.60 20.29 1.89
C ARG A 158 18.30 19.57 1.53
N HIS A 159 17.27 20.37 1.28
CA HIS A 159 16.07 19.96 0.57
C HIS A 159 16.45 19.65 -0.88
N ASN A 160 16.07 18.46 -1.36
CA ASN A 160 16.03 18.18 -2.79
C ASN A 160 14.69 18.67 -3.32
N SER A 161 14.69 19.83 -3.97
CA SER A 161 13.58 20.28 -4.80
C SER A 161 13.96 20.07 -6.27
N TRP A 162 13.25 19.15 -6.90
CA TRP A 162 13.17 19.01 -8.34
C TRP A 162 12.44 20.25 -8.89
N SER A 163 13.15 21.09 -9.65
CA SER A 163 12.53 22.18 -10.40
C SER A 163 12.89 22.05 -11.87
N SER A 164 11.83 21.96 -12.65
CA SER A 164 11.76 21.93 -14.10
C SER A 164 12.54 23.09 -14.71
N SER A 165 13.42 22.78 -15.66
CA SER A 165 14.24 23.75 -16.37
C SER A 165 13.41 24.50 -17.42
N SER A 166 13.08 25.77 -17.17
CA SER A 166 12.84 26.76 -18.23
C SER A 166 13.94 27.82 -18.15
N ARG A 167 14.80 27.84 -19.17
CA ARG A 167 15.90 28.80 -19.31
C ARG A 167 15.37 30.06 -20.00
N HIS A 168 15.28 31.17 -19.28
CA HIS A 168 15.32 32.51 -19.87
C HIS A 168 16.33 33.37 -19.11
N PRO A 169 17.37 33.92 -19.77
CA PRO A 169 18.26 34.89 -19.15
C PRO A 169 17.64 36.30 -19.13
N ASN A 170 17.71 36.93 -17.96
CA ASN A 170 17.47 38.36 -17.75
C ASN A 170 18.44 39.19 -18.63
N GLN A 171 17.90 40.07 -19.49
CA GLN A 171 18.70 41.11 -20.14
C GLN A 171 18.67 42.40 -19.32
N ALA A 172 19.87 42.92 -19.07
CA ALA A 172 20.15 44.22 -18.49
C ALA A 172 19.90 45.34 -19.52
N THR A 173 19.52 46.51 -19.02
CA THR A 173 19.30 47.78 -19.74
C THR A 173 20.53 48.22 -20.56
N PRO A 174 20.39 48.60 -21.86
CA PRO A 174 21.51 49.12 -22.63
C PRO A 174 21.78 50.60 -22.33
N LYS A 175 23.06 50.93 -22.05
CA LYS A 175 23.57 52.30 -21.99
C LYS A 175 23.78 52.84 -23.42
N LYS A 176 23.37 54.09 -23.61
CA LYS A 176 23.42 54.90 -24.83
C LYS A 176 24.88 55.17 -25.25
N SER A 177 25.26 54.83 -26.49
CA SER A 177 26.42 55.42 -27.18
C SER A 177 26.27 55.35 -28.71
N GLY A 178 26.20 56.55 -29.30
CA GLY A 178 26.74 56.99 -30.60
C GLY A 178 26.74 56.09 -31.85
N LEU A 179 25.95 56.54 -32.84
CA LEU A 179 26.31 56.70 -34.26
C LEU A 179 26.85 55.48 -35.05
N LYS A 180 26.02 54.88 -35.92
CA LYS A 180 26.19 54.89 -37.40
C LYS A 180 25.22 53.94 -38.12
N ASN A 181 24.70 54.47 -39.24
CA ASN A 181 23.92 53.89 -40.34
C ASN A 181 23.96 52.36 -40.56
N GLY A 182 22.77 51.79 -40.80
CA GLY A 182 22.59 50.49 -41.45
C GLY A 182 21.13 50.07 -41.53
N GLN A 183 20.58 50.00 -42.74
CA GLN A 183 19.17 49.75 -43.07
C GLN A 183 18.66 48.41 -42.53
N MET A 184 17.50 48.43 -41.84
CA MET A 184 16.62 47.26 -41.68
C MET A 184 15.35 47.52 -42.48
N LYS A 185 15.16 46.74 -43.55
CA LYS A 185 13.92 46.67 -44.31
C LYS A 185 13.04 45.56 -43.75
N ASN A 186 11.73 45.84 -43.81
CA ASN A 186 10.56 44.98 -43.63
C ASN A 186 10.11 44.79 -42.18
N LYS A 187 9.31 45.75 -41.72
CA LYS A 187 8.42 45.65 -40.57
C LYS A 187 7.00 45.89 -41.10
N ASP A 188 6.06 45.06 -40.67
CA ASP A 188 4.72 44.91 -41.24
C ASP A 188 3.91 46.20 -41.30
N ASP A 189 3.40 46.51 -42.49
CA ASP A 189 2.82 47.79 -42.91
C ASP A 189 1.27 47.80 -42.82
N GLU A 190 0.67 46.99 -41.95
CA GLU A 190 -0.79 46.78 -41.91
C GLU A 190 -1.49 47.24 -40.61
N CYS A 191 -0.77 47.82 -39.64
CA CYS A 191 -1.38 48.22 -38.35
C CYS A 191 -1.24 49.70 -37.95
N PHE A 192 -0.54 50.54 -38.71
CA PHE A 192 -0.31 51.96 -38.36
C PHE A 192 -0.26 52.91 -39.58
N GLY A 193 -1.04 52.61 -40.61
CA GLY A 193 -1.09 53.39 -41.86
C GLY A 193 -2.08 54.55 -41.84
N ASP A 194 -2.02 55.43 -40.82
CA ASP A 194 -2.68 56.74 -40.90
C ASP A 194 -1.61 57.84 -40.83
N ASP A 195 -1.62 58.68 -41.87
CA ASP A 195 -0.72 59.81 -42.08
C ASP A 195 -0.85 60.85 -40.95
N ILE A 196 0.16 60.91 -40.07
CA ILE A 196 0.33 62.04 -39.13
C ILE A 196 1.18 63.10 -39.85
N GLU A 197 0.61 63.74 -40.87
CA GLU A 197 1.17 64.95 -41.49
C GLU A 197 0.67 66.21 -40.75
N GLU A 198 1.01 66.34 -39.46
CA GLU A 198 1.07 67.64 -38.75
C GLU A 198 1.65 67.42 -37.35
N ILE A 199 2.94 67.10 -37.26
CA ILE A 199 3.70 67.29 -36.02
C ILE A 199 4.31 68.69 -36.15
N PRO A 200 3.85 69.71 -35.39
CA PRO A 200 4.50 71.00 -35.43
C PRO A 200 5.95 70.83 -34.96
N ASP A 201 6.90 71.36 -35.74
CA ASP A 201 8.36 71.44 -35.45
C ASP A 201 8.69 72.33 -34.22
N THR A 202 7.72 72.53 -33.32
CA THR A 202 7.94 73.09 -32.01
C THR A 202 8.35 71.95 -31.09
N ASP A 203 9.66 71.74 -30.95
CA ASP A 203 10.19 70.89 -29.88
C ASP A 203 9.60 71.37 -28.55
N PHE A 204 8.81 70.52 -27.90
CA PHE A 204 8.20 70.82 -26.61
C PHE A 204 9.33 71.05 -25.60
N ASP A 205 9.51 72.31 -25.18
CA ASP A 205 10.58 72.72 -24.28
C ASP A 205 10.31 72.23 -22.85
N PHE A 206 10.72 70.99 -22.59
CA PHE A 206 10.62 70.36 -21.27
C PHE A 206 11.43 71.09 -20.21
N GLU A 207 12.52 71.76 -20.58
CA GLU A 207 13.41 72.43 -19.63
C GLU A 207 12.86 73.80 -19.22
N GLY A 208 12.34 74.57 -20.19
CA GLY A 208 11.63 75.83 -19.95
C GLY A 208 10.34 75.64 -19.15
N ASN A 209 9.53 74.63 -19.46
CA ASN A 209 8.31 74.34 -18.70
C ASN A 209 8.60 73.81 -17.28
N LEU A 210 9.71 73.09 -17.07
CA LEU A 210 10.12 72.64 -15.75
C LEU A 210 10.66 73.78 -14.88
N ALA A 211 11.29 74.80 -15.51
CA ALA A 211 11.76 76.00 -14.83
C ALA A 211 10.61 76.95 -14.42
N LEU A 212 9.46 76.90 -15.11
CA LEU A 212 8.25 77.63 -14.72
C LEU A 212 7.54 77.01 -13.50
N PHE A 213 7.86 75.75 -13.16
CA PHE A 213 7.28 75.08 -12.01
C PHE A 213 8.09 75.36 -10.75
N ASP A 214 7.72 76.43 -10.04
CA ASP A 214 8.31 76.75 -8.74
C ASP A 214 7.84 75.75 -7.67
N LYS A 215 8.56 74.64 -7.62
CA LYS A 215 8.32 73.55 -6.69
C LYS A 215 8.43 74.03 -5.23
N ALA A 216 9.25 75.05 -4.94
CA ALA A 216 9.39 75.58 -3.60
C ALA A 216 8.14 76.38 -3.20
N ALA A 217 7.60 77.22 -4.08
CA ALA A 217 6.36 77.96 -3.85
C ALA A 217 5.16 77.02 -3.63
N VAL A 218 5.07 75.92 -4.39
CA VAL A 218 4.01 74.92 -4.23
C VAL A 218 4.12 74.21 -2.87
N PHE A 219 5.33 73.85 -2.42
CA PHE A 219 5.51 73.25 -1.09
C PHE A 219 5.23 74.24 0.04
N GLU A 220 5.56 75.52 -0.15
CA GLU A 220 5.23 76.57 0.82
C GLU A 220 3.71 76.80 0.91
N GLU A 221 2.99 76.78 -0.22
CA GLU A 221 1.53 76.84 -0.25
C GLU A 221 0.89 75.65 0.49
N ILE A 222 1.39 74.43 0.27
CA ILE A 222 0.93 73.21 0.94
C ILE A 222 1.18 73.29 2.46
N ASP A 223 2.38 73.69 2.88
CA ASP A 223 2.73 73.86 4.30
C ASP A 223 1.87 74.93 4.98
N THR A 224 1.53 76.00 4.25
CA THR A 224 0.69 77.07 4.77
C THR A 224 -0.79 76.64 4.86
N TYR A 225 -1.25 75.81 3.92
CA TYR A 225 -2.60 75.25 3.91
C TYR A 225 -2.80 74.23 5.06
N GLU A 226 -1.79 73.39 5.34
CA GLU A 226 -1.81 72.46 6.47
C GLU A 226 -1.83 73.17 7.84
N ARG A 227 -1.20 74.35 7.95
CA ARG A 227 -1.23 75.15 9.20
C ARG A 227 -2.55 75.88 9.44
N ARG A 228 -3.30 76.25 8.40
CA ARG A 228 -4.57 77.00 8.53
C ARG A 228 -5.79 76.09 8.73
N SER A 229 -5.78 74.87 8.19
CA SER A 229 -6.85 73.91 8.40
C SER A 229 -6.62 73.09 9.67
N GLY A 230 -6.79 73.73 10.83
CA GLY A 230 -6.72 73.09 12.14
C GLY A 230 -7.83 72.06 12.33
N THR A 231 -7.65 70.84 11.83
CA THR A 231 -8.19 69.55 12.33
C THR A 231 -8.01 68.48 11.24
N ARG A 232 -6.81 67.91 11.19
CA ARG A 232 -6.56 66.49 10.85
C ARG A 232 -5.06 66.27 11.05
N SER A 233 -4.70 65.93 12.28
CA SER A 233 -3.38 65.37 12.58
C SER A 233 -3.21 64.04 11.84
N ARG A 234 -2.88 64.08 10.55
CA ARG A 234 -2.05 63.06 9.94
C ARG A 234 -0.63 63.42 10.36
N GLY A 235 -0.11 62.63 11.29
CA GLY A 235 1.13 62.92 12.00
C GLY A 235 2.26 63.40 11.10
N ILE A 236 2.94 64.42 11.60
CA ILE A 236 4.28 64.85 11.20
C ILE A 236 5.14 63.60 10.94
N PRO A 237 5.89 63.50 9.82
CA PRO A 237 6.85 62.42 9.64
C PRO A 237 8.11 62.73 10.44
N ASN A 238 8.00 62.84 11.76
CA ASN A 238 9.16 62.68 12.62
C ASN A 238 9.23 61.20 13.00
N GLU A 239 10.23 60.54 12.43
CA GLU A 239 10.68 59.18 12.75
C GLU A 239 9.73 58.04 12.38
N ARG A 240 9.28 57.99 11.11
CA ARG A 240 8.92 56.68 10.55
C ARG A 240 10.18 56.03 9.99
N PRO A 241 10.56 54.82 10.47
CA PRO A 241 11.71 54.13 9.90
C PRO A 241 11.52 53.98 8.39
N THR A 242 12.56 54.28 7.61
CA THR A 242 12.57 54.25 6.14
C THR A 242 12.39 52.85 5.55
N ARG A 243 12.22 51.85 6.41
CA ARG A 243 11.97 50.47 6.06
C ARG A 243 10.94 49.92 7.02
N TYR A 244 9.76 49.61 6.47
CA TYR A 244 8.85 48.68 7.13
C TYR A 244 9.63 47.41 7.48
N ARG A 245 9.42 46.89 8.69
CA ARG A 245 9.88 45.54 8.97
C ARG A 245 9.14 44.58 8.03
N HIS A 246 9.75 43.43 7.75
CA HIS A 246 9.22 42.48 6.78
C HIS A 246 7.83 41.92 7.16
N ASP A 247 7.41 42.14 8.40
CA ASP A 247 6.17 41.71 9.04
C ASP A 247 5.15 42.85 9.26
N GLU A 248 5.52 44.11 9.08
CA GLU A 248 4.73 45.27 9.55
C GLU A 248 3.44 45.54 8.75
N ASN A 249 3.31 44.99 7.54
CA ASN A 249 2.11 45.07 6.69
C ASN A 249 1.68 43.70 6.16
N ILE A 250 2.07 42.61 6.82
CA ILE A 250 1.54 41.29 6.50
C ILE A 250 0.16 41.22 7.17
N LEU A 251 -0.91 41.18 6.37
CA LEU A 251 -2.22 40.77 6.87
C LEU A 251 -2.05 39.36 7.46
N GLU A 252 -2.29 39.18 8.76
CA GLU A 252 -2.40 37.85 9.37
C GLU A 252 -3.51 37.10 8.63
N SER A 253 -3.17 36.34 7.59
CA SER A 253 -4.12 35.46 6.95
C SER A 253 -4.45 34.38 7.96
N GLU A 254 -5.69 34.32 8.44
CA GLU A 254 -6.16 33.12 9.10
C GLU A 254 -5.80 31.94 8.18
N PRO A 255 -5.14 30.90 8.70
CA PRO A 255 -4.71 29.78 7.87
C PRO A 255 -5.94 29.25 7.15
N ILE A 256 -5.94 29.34 5.82
CA ILE A 256 -7.05 28.87 5.00
C ILE A 256 -7.13 27.36 5.22
N VAL A 257 -8.08 26.93 6.05
CA VAL A 257 -8.33 25.52 6.32
C VAL A 257 -8.95 24.91 5.06
N TYR A 258 -8.12 24.28 4.23
CA TYR A 258 -8.59 23.64 3.00
C TYR A 258 -9.29 22.31 3.32
N ARG A 259 -10.57 22.38 3.72
CA ARG A 259 -11.41 21.21 3.99
C ARG A 259 -12.06 20.71 2.71
N ARG A 260 -11.42 19.71 2.11
CA ARG A 260 -11.86 19.09 0.84
C ARG A 260 -12.47 17.69 1.03
N ILE A 261 -12.37 17.15 2.24
CA ILE A 261 -12.97 15.87 2.64
C ILE A 261 -14.00 16.15 3.74
N THR A 262 -15.24 15.71 3.54
CA THR A 262 -16.33 15.84 4.52
C THR A 262 -16.94 14.49 4.78
N VAL A 263 -17.05 14.12 6.05
CA VAL A 263 -17.63 12.85 6.50
C VAL A 263 -19.00 13.08 7.14
N PRO A 264 -19.92 12.09 7.09
CA PRO A 264 -21.32 12.28 7.50
C PRO A 264 -21.55 12.29 9.02
N HIS A 265 -20.57 11.84 9.82
CA HIS A 265 -20.68 11.78 11.28
C HIS A 265 -19.75 12.81 11.94
N ASN A 266 -20.00 13.10 13.22
CA ASN A 266 -19.11 13.94 14.02
C ASN A 266 -17.69 13.36 14.03
N VAL A 267 -16.73 14.21 13.67
CA VAL A 267 -15.32 13.84 13.59
C VAL A 267 -14.72 13.88 14.99
N SER A 268 -14.15 12.77 15.46
CA SER A 268 -13.49 12.73 16.77
C SER A 268 -12.07 13.28 16.74
N LYS A 269 -11.35 13.10 15.62
CA LYS A 269 -10.02 13.69 15.38
C LYS A 269 -9.85 14.17 13.95
N GLU A 270 -9.18 15.29 13.78
CA GLU A 270 -8.77 15.80 12.47
C GLU A 270 -7.25 15.76 12.34
N PHE A 271 -6.81 15.50 11.12
CA PHE A 271 -5.41 15.57 10.74
C PHE A 271 -5.25 16.57 9.60
N CYS A 272 -4.04 17.10 9.43
CA CYS A 272 -3.68 17.94 8.31
C CYS A 272 -2.46 17.36 7.57
N THR A 273 -2.42 17.56 6.25
CA THR A 273 -1.25 17.23 5.42
C THR A 273 -0.18 18.32 5.54
N ASP A 274 1.01 18.08 4.99
CA ASP A 274 2.07 19.11 4.86
C ASP A 274 1.60 20.36 4.09
N SER A 275 0.56 20.25 3.28
CA SER A 275 -0.04 21.37 2.52
C SER A 275 -1.25 22.01 3.20
N GLY A 276 -1.55 21.63 4.45
CA GLY A 276 -2.69 22.16 5.21
C GLY A 276 -4.07 21.63 4.77
N LEU A 277 -4.13 20.54 4.00
CA LEU A 277 -5.41 19.90 3.67
C LEU A 277 -5.90 19.11 4.87
N VAL A 278 -7.15 19.38 5.30
CA VAL A 278 -7.75 18.64 6.42
C VAL A 278 -8.22 17.27 5.95
N VAL A 279 -7.75 16.24 6.67
CA VAL A 279 -8.13 14.85 6.52
C VAL A 279 -8.84 14.40 7.81
N PRO A 280 -10.18 14.30 7.82
CA PRO A 280 -10.91 13.87 9.00
C PRO A 280 -10.69 12.38 9.27
N SER A 281 -10.73 12.00 10.54
CA SER A 281 -10.83 10.59 10.92
C SER A 281 -12.24 10.03 10.67
N VAL A 282 -12.32 8.71 10.49
CA VAL A 282 -13.58 7.96 10.34
C VAL A 282 -13.69 6.88 11.42
N SER A 283 -14.92 6.51 11.78
CA SER A 283 -15.15 5.37 12.67
C SER A 283 -14.72 4.05 12.00
N TYR A 284 -14.46 3.03 12.81
CA TYR A 284 -14.11 1.71 12.31
C TYR A 284 -15.23 1.12 11.43
N GLU A 285 -16.48 1.32 11.81
CA GLU A 285 -17.67 0.83 11.10
C GLU A 285 -17.80 1.49 9.73
N LEU A 286 -17.57 2.80 9.64
CA LEU A 286 -17.60 3.53 8.37
C LEU A 286 -16.44 3.10 7.47
N HIS A 287 -15.24 2.91 8.03
CA HIS A 287 -14.08 2.40 7.29
C HIS A 287 -14.33 1.00 6.73
N LYS A 288 -14.87 0.08 7.55
CA LYS A 288 -15.25 -1.26 7.13
C LYS A 288 -16.33 -1.23 6.04
N LYS A 289 -17.35 -0.38 6.18
CA LYS A 289 -18.39 -0.18 5.17
C LYS A 289 -17.80 0.32 3.84
N LEU A 290 -16.90 1.30 3.90
CA LEU A 290 -16.21 1.84 2.73
C LEU A 290 -15.43 0.75 1.98
N LEU A 291 -14.66 -0.07 2.68
CA LEU A 291 -13.95 -1.19 2.07
C LEU A 291 -14.89 -2.25 1.49
N SER A 292 -16.01 -2.54 2.15
CA SER A 292 -17.03 -3.46 1.65
C SER A 292 -17.68 -2.96 0.35
N VAL A 293 -17.99 -1.67 0.25
CA VAL A 293 -18.51 -1.07 -0.99
C VAL A 293 -17.47 -1.10 -2.10
N ALA A 294 -16.21 -0.78 -1.80
CA ALA A 294 -15.12 -0.88 -2.78
C ALA A 294 -14.97 -2.29 -3.36
N GLU A 295 -15.11 -3.31 -2.52
CA GLU A 295 -15.05 -4.72 -2.92
C GLU A 295 -16.21 -5.11 -3.85
N LYS A 296 -17.42 -4.62 -3.58
CA LYS A 296 -18.58 -4.80 -4.48
C LYS A 296 -18.36 -4.19 -5.86
N HIS A 297 -17.57 -3.10 -5.95
CA HIS A 297 -17.19 -2.45 -7.21
C HIS A 297 -15.91 -3.00 -7.84
N GLY A 298 -15.41 -4.16 -7.38
CA GLY A 298 -14.32 -4.89 -8.02
C GLY A 298 -12.90 -4.57 -7.49
N LEU A 299 -12.78 -3.75 -6.45
CA LEU A 299 -11.53 -3.59 -5.71
C LEU A 299 -11.42 -4.70 -4.65
N THR A 300 -11.14 -5.92 -5.09
CA THR A 300 -11.09 -7.15 -4.27
C THR A 300 -10.06 -7.08 -3.13
N LEU A 301 -10.24 -7.93 -2.11
CA LEU A 301 -9.30 -8.00 -0.97
C LEU A 301 -7.84 -8.20 -1.41
N GLU A 302 -7.57 -9.15 -2.30
CA GLU A 302 -6.23 -9.42 -2.85
C GLU A 302 -5.61 -8.18 -3.52
N ARG A 303 -6.40 -7.39 -4.29
CA ARG A 303 -5.93 -6.15 -4.91
C ARG A 303 -5.54 -5.11 -3.87
N ARG A 304 -6.32 -5.00 -2.80
CA ARG A 304 -6.02 -4.10 -1.68
C ARG A 304 -4.80 -4.58 -0.89
N LEU A 305 -4.66 -5.90 -0.68
CA LEU A 305 -3.49 -6.48 -0.01
C LEU A 305 -2.22 -6.19 -0.80
N GLU A 306 -2.20 -6.45 -2.12
CA GLU A 306 -1.04 -6.17 -2.97
C GLU A 306 -0.68 -4.68 -2.96
N MET A 307 -1.67 -3.79 -3.13
CA MET A 307 -1.44 -2.33 -3.09
C MET A 307 -0.90 -1.88 -1.72
N THR A 308 -1.48 -2.38 -0.63
CA THR A 308 -1.01 -2.09 0.73
C THR A 308 0.42 -2.59 0.93
N GLY A 309 0.73 -3.80 0.49
CA GLY A 309 2.08 -4.38 0.59
C GLY A 309 3.12 -3.56 -0.17
N VAL A 310 2.81 -3.14 -1.40
CA VAL A 310 3.68 -2.27 -2.20
C VAL A 310 3.91 -0.93 -1.51
N CYS A 311 2.86 -0.22 -1.12
CA CYS A 311 3.01 1.12 -0.54
C CYS A 311 3.64 1.10 0.86
N ALA A 312 3.26 0.13 1.70
CA ALA A 312 3.86 -0.05 3.02
C ALA A 312 5.34 -0.44 2.94
N SER A 313 5.72 -1.30 1.99
CA SER A 313 7.12 -1.65 1.78
C SER A 313 7.93 -0.45 1.27
N GLN A 314 7.39 0.37 0.36
CA GLN A 314 8.04 1.61 -0.10
C GLN A 314 8.28 2.60 1.06
N MET A 315 7.31 2.74 1.97
CA MET A 315 7.48 3.52 3.20
C MET A 315 8.60 2.91 4.06
N ALA A 316 8.55 1.61 4.33
CA ALA A 316 9.54 0.92 5.15
C ALA A 316 10.96 1.01 4.56
N LEU A 317 11.14 0.85 3.25
CA LEU A 317 12.43 1.03 2.57
C LEU A 317 12.98 2.44 2.75
N THR A 318 12.10 3.45 2.72
CA THR A 318 12.47 4.85 3.01
C THR A 318 12.96 5.00 4.46
N LEU A 319 12.26 4.38 5.42
CA LEU A 319 12.63 4.39 6.84
C LEU A 319 13.96 3.67 7.11
N LEU A 320 14.29 2.64 6.33
CA LEU A 320 15.54 1.87 6.41
C LEU A 320 16.76 2.61 5.81
N GLY A 321 16.59 3.83 5.30
CA GLY A 321 17.66 4.65 4.73
C GLY A 321 17.64 4.75 3.20
N GLY A 322 16.65 4.15 2.55
CA GLY A 322 16.39 4.30 1.12
C GLY A 322 17.56 3.85 0.23
N PRO A 323 17.73 4.48 -0.95
CA PRO A 323 18.73 4.07 -1.95
C PRO A 323 20.18 4.07 -1.45
N ASN A 324 20.49 4.87 -0.43
CA ASN A 324 21.84 4.97 0.12
C ASN A 324 22.27 3.67 0.83
N ARG A 325 21.34 3.04 1.55
CA ARG A 325 21.59 1.77 2.24
C ARG A 325 21.32 0.57 1.34
N LEU A 326 20.22 0.61 0.59
CA LEU A 326 19.70 -0.48 -0.24
C LEU A 326 20.30 -0.50 -1.65
N ASN A 327 21.57 -0.15 -1.77
CA ASN A 327 22.28 -0.21 -3.06
C ASN A 327 22.59 -1.69 -3.38
N PRO A 328 22.27 -2.21 -4.57
CA PRO A 328 22.60 -3.59 -4.96
C PRO A 328 24.08 -3.93 -4.85
N LYS A 329 24.97 -2.92 -4.91
CA LYS A 329 26.42 -3.10 -4.70
C LYS A 329 26.82 -3.27 -3.24
N ASN A 330 25.95 -2.91 -2.29
CA ASN A 330 26.17 -3.00 -0.85
C ASN A 330 25.56 -4.28 -0.27
N VAL A 331 26.12 -5.43 -0.65
CA VAL A 331 25.60 -6.74 -0.25
C VAL A 331 25.88 -7.06 1.23
N HIS A 332 26.84 -6.38 1.86
CA HIS A 332 27.37 -6.72 3.19
C HIS A 332 26.60 -6.12 4.37
N GLN A 333 25.65 -5.20 4.14
CA GLN A 333 24.89 -4.52 5.21
C GLN A 333 23.38 -4.45 4.93
N ARG A 334 22.81 -5.57 4.47
CA ARG A 334 21.36 -5.68 4.25
C ARG A 334 20.60 -5.43 5.55
N PRO A 335 19.57 -4.57 5.56
CA PRO A 335 18.79 -4.33 6.76
C PRO A 335 17.97 -5.56 7.16
N THR A 336 17.82 -5.76 8.47
CA THR A 336 16.99 -6.83 9.04
C THR A 336 15.67 -6.26 9.53
N VAL A 337 14.56 -6.84 9.08
CA VAL A 337 13.20 -6.47 9.48
C VAL A 337 12.52 -7.66 10.14
N ALA A 338 12.06 -7.46 11.37
CA ALA A 338 11.19 -8.42 12.04
C ALA A 338 9.72 -8.04 11.81
N LEU A 339 8.93 -8.98 11.32
CA LEU A 339 7.54 -8.77 10.95
C LEU A 339 6.63 -9.56 11.90
N LEU A 340 5.81 -8.88 12.69
CA LEU A 340 4.94 -9.49 13.69
C LEU A 340 3.49 -9.49 13.16
N CYS A 341 3.00 -10.63 12.69
CA CYS A 341 1.67 -10.73 12.07
C CYS A 341 0.71 -11.59 12.91
N GLY A 342 -0.52 -11.11 13.06
CA GLY A 342 -1.62 -11.88 13.64
C GLY A 342 -2.36 -12.75 12.60
N PRO A 343 -3.11 -13.77 13.03
CA PRO A 343 -3.81 -14.71 12.15
C PRO A 343 -5.13 -14.15 11.58
N HIS A 344 -5.07 -12.99 10.94
CA HIS A 344 -6.23 -12.24 10.42
C HIS A 344 -5.84 -11.31 9.26
N VAL A 345 -6.82 -10.67 8.62
CA VAL A 345 -6.58 -9.81 7.43
C VAL A 345 -5.49 -8.74 7.61
N LYS A 346 -5.37 -8.12 8.79
CA LYS A 346 -4.28 -7.16 9.07
C LYS A 346 -2.89 -7.80 9.05
N GLY A 347 -2.79 -9.08 9.46
CA GLY A 347 -1.56 -9.85 9.34
C GLY A 347 -1.23 -10.15 7.87
N ALA A 348 -2.24 -10.40 7.03
CA ALA A 348 -2.02 -10.57 5.58
C ALA A 348 -1.45 -9.31 4.93
N GLN A 349 -1.89 -8.11 5.33
CA GLN A 349 -1.28 -6.84 4.89
C GLN A 349 0.20 -6.77 5.28
N GLY A 350 0.53 -7.21 6.49
CA GLY A 350 1.90 -7.39 6.96
C GLY A 350 2.69 -8.32 6.05
N ILE A 351 2.23 -9.56 5.87
CA ILE A 351 2.91 -10.59 5.04
C ILE A 351 3.15 -10.07 3.61
N SER A 352 2.16 -9.41 3.00
CA SER A 352 2.31 -8.76 1.69
C SER A 352 3.45 -7.72 1.70
N CYS A 353 3.48 -6.82 2.69
CA CYS A 353 4.58 -5.88 2.88
C CYS A 353 5.94 -6.59 3.06
N GLY A 354 5.99 -7.65 3.87
CA GLY A 354 7.19 -8.46 4.10
C GLY A 354 7.70 -9.13 2.83
N ARG A 355 6.80 -9.66 1.98
CA ARG A 355 7.13 -10.23 0.66
C ARG A 355 7.78 -9.20 -0.24
N HIS A 356 7.22 -7.99 -0.34
CA HIS A 356 7.82 -6.92 -1.14
C HIS A 356 9.18 -6.48 -0.58
N LEU A 357 9.33 -6.36 0.74
CA LEU A 357 10.62 -6.06 1.36
C LEU A 357 11.68 -7.12 1.04
N ALA A 358 11.33 -8.41 1.12
CA ALA A 358 12.23 -9.50 0.75
C ALA A 358 12.64 -9.41 -0.73
N ASN A 359 11.69 -9.11 -1.64
CA ASN A 359 12.01 -8.89 -3.05
C ASN A 359 13.01 -7.74 -3.30
N HIS A 360 13.13 -6.80 -2.35
CA HIS A 360 14.09 -5.70 -2.37
C HIS A 360 15.35 -5.95 -1.51
N ASP A 361 15.75 -7.22 -1.36
CA ASP A 361 16.97 -7.66 -0.66
C ASP A 361 17.04 -7.30 0.83
N VAL A 362 15.90 -7.01 1.46
CA VAL A 362 15.80 -6.86 2.92
C VAL A 362 15.75 -8.24 3.57
N GLN A 363 16.46 -8.44 4.66
CA GLN A 363 16.37 -9.67 5.44
C GLN A 363 15.11 -9.64 6.29
N VAL A 364 14.05 -10.32 5.82
CA VAL A 364 12.75 -10.35 6.50
C VAL A 364 12.61 -11.64 7.31
N ILE A 365 12.33 -11.51 8.60
CA ILE A 365 11.90 -12.61 9.46
C ILE A 365 10.45 -12.37 9.90
N LEU A 366 9.53 -13.18 9.39
CA LEU A 366 8.11 -13.14 9.66
C LEU A 366 7.75 -14.06 10.82
N PHE A 367 7.25 -13.49 11.91
CA PHE A 367 6.55 -14.22 12.96
C PHE A 367 5.05 -14.30 12.66
N LEU A 368 4.52 -15.52 12.65
CA LEU A 368 3.09 -15.81 12.57
C LEU A 368 2.78 -17.00 13.49
N PRO A 369 1.89 -16.87 14.50
CA PRO A 369 1.55 -17.99 15.37
C PRO A 369 0.90 -19.13 14.59
N ASN A 370 1.10 -20.37 15.05
CA ASN A 370 0.35 -21.51 14.52
C ASN A 370 -1.09 -21.44 15.01
N PHE A 371 -2.04 -21.74 14.12
CA PHE A 371 -3.46 -21.79 14.45
C PHE A 371 -4.13 -22.90 13.62
N VAL A 372 -5.27 -23.39 14.10
CA VAL A 372 -5.92 -24.59 13.54
C VAL A 372 -6.56 -24.32 12.17
N LYS A 373 -7.12 -23.12 11.96
CA LYS A 373 -7.79 -22.74 10.70
C LYS A 373 -7.17 -21.49 10.09
N MET A 374 -6.56 -21.63 8.91
CA MET A 374 -6.02 -20.51 8.13
C MET A 374 -7.11 -19.74 7.41
N LEU A 375 -7.10 -18.42 7.59
CA LEU A 375 -7.81 -17.52 6.69
C LEU A 375 -7.17 -17.62 5.31
N GLU A 376 -8.01 -17.65 4.28
CA GLU A 376 -7.59 -17.74 2.88
C GLU A 376 -6.59 -16.64 2.50
N SER A 377 -6.81 -15.40 2.97
CA SER A 377 -5.90 -14.28 2.74
C SER A 377 -4.50 -14.51 3.30
N ILE A 378 -4.37 -15.15 4.46
CA ILE A 378 -3.05 -15.52 5.02
C ILE A 378 -2.43 -16.64 4.20
N THR A 379 -3.20 -17.66 3.84
CA THR A 379 -2.72 -18.79 3.02
C THR A 379 -2.15 -18.32 1.70
N ASN A 380 -2.85 -17.41 1.01
CA ASN A 380 -2.43 -16.86 -0.28
C ASN A 380 -1.15 -16.02 -0.13
N GLU A 381 -1.09 -15.13 0.86
CA GLU A 381 0.10 -14.30 1.10
C GLU A 381 1.31 -15.12 1.56
N LEU A 382 1.13 -16.15 2.40
CA LEU A 382 2.21 -17.06 2.78
C LEU A 382 2.71 -17.89 1.59
N SER A 383 1.81 -18.34 0.72
CA SER A 383 2.18 -19.07 -0.50
C SER A 383 3.14 -18.24 -1.36
N LEU A 384 2.85 -16.94 -1.54
CA LEU A 384 3.73 -16.02 -2.24
C LEU A 384 5.01 -15.69 -1.45
N PHE A 385 4.90 -15.44 -0.13
CA PHE A 385 6.05 -15.17 0.72
C PHE A 385 7.07 -16.33 0.72
N SER A 386 6.59 -17.58 0.67
CA SER A 386 7.42 -18.79 0.60
C SER A 386 8.30 -18.88 -0.65
N LYS A 387 8.01 -18.07 -1.68
CA LYS A 387 8.81 -17.97 -2.91
C LYS A 387 9.88 -16.87 -2.83
N THR A 388 9.97 -16.16 -1.72
CA THR A 388 11.04 -15.20 -1.42
C THR A 388 12.11 -15.84 -0.55
N GLN A 389 13.21 -15.13 -0.32
CA GLN A 389 14.26 -15.48 0.63
C GLN A 389 13.93 -15.10 2.08
N GLY A 390 12.72 -14.61 2.36
CA GLY A 390 12.26 -14.29 3.70
C GLY A 390 12.06 -15.56 4.55
N GLN A 391 12.33 -15.45 5.85
CA GLN A 391 12.20 -16.55 6.79
C GLN A 391 10.86 -16.45 7.53
N GLN A 392 10.05 -17.51 7.51
CA GLN A 392 8.87 -17.63 8.38
C GLN A 392 9.23 -18.39 9.65
N VAL A 393 8.81 -17.88 10.80
CA VAL A 393 8.93 -18.51 12.12
C VAL A 393 7.60 -18.51 12.84
N SER A 394 7.33 -19.55 13.61
CA SER A 394 6.14 -19.64 14.48
C SER A 394 6.47 -19.47 15.96
N ASN A 395 7.75 -19.45 16.31
CA ASN A 395 8.24 -19.25 17.67
C ASN A 395 9.04 -17.95 17.77
N LEU A 396 8.71 -17.11 18.76
CA LEU A 396 9.41 -15.84 19.01
C LEU A 396 10.88 -16.02 19.39
N LYS A 397 11.27 -17.22 19.86
CA LYS A 397 12.67 -17.55 20.14
C LYS A 397 13.54 -17.61 18.89
N ASP A 398 12.94 -17.83 17.73
CA ASP A 398 13.65 -17.90 16.44
C ASP A 398 13.85 -16.50 15.82
N LEU A 399 13.29 -15.46 16.44
CA LEU A 399 13.57 -14.07 16.06
C LEU A 399 14.96 -13.64 16.56
N PRO A 400 15.62 -12.68 15.87
CA PRO A 400 16.93 -12.18 16.28
C PRO A 400 16.95 -11.68 17.73
N THR A 401 17.95 -12.12 18.49
CA THR A 401 18.17 -11.65 19.87
C THR A 401 18.78 -10.25 19.91
N SER A 402 19.58 -9.90 18.88
CA SER A 402 20.09 -8.55 18.69
C SER A 402 18.99 -7.62 18.15
N PRO A 403 19.07 -6.30 18.44
CA PRO A 403 18.18 -5.32 17.85
C PRO A 403 18.17 -5.41 16.33
N VAL A 404 16.98 -5.42 15.73
CA VAL A 404 16.82 -5.34 14.27
C VAL A 404 16.74 -3.88 13.82
N ASP A 405 16.74 -3.62 12.50
CA ASP A 405 16.65 -2.26 11.99
C ASP A 405 15.25 -1.66 12.06
N LEU A 406 14.23 -2.51 11.90
CA LEU A 406 12.82 -2.12 11.94
C LEU A 406 11.96 -3.31 12.40
N VAL A 407 10.99 -3.04 13.26
CA VAL A 407 9.91 -3.98 13.58
C VAL A 407 8.65 -3.49 12.88
N ILE A 408 7.97 -4.37 12.15
CA ILE A 408 6.65 -4.09 11.57
C ILE A 408 5.60 -4.83 12.38
N ASN A 409 4.63 -4.10 12.92
CA ASN A 409 3.57 -4.61 13.77
C ASN A 409 2.24 -4.68 13.01
N CYS A 410 1.73 -5.90 12.88
CA CYS A 410 0.43 -6.25 12.30
C CYS A 410 -0.28 -7.32 13.17
N LEU A 411 -0.06 -7.27 14.49
CA LEU A 411 -0.51 -8.30 15.44
C LEU A 411 -2.00 -8.25 15.78
N ASP A 412 -2.64 -7.09 15.65
CA ASP A 412 -3.96 -6.82 16.23
C ASP A 412 -5.00 -6.54 15.15
N CYS A 413 -6.24 -6.92 15.44
CA CYS A 413 -7.40 -6.71 14.58
C CYS A 413 -8.62 -6.46 15.46
N PRO A 414 -9.37 -5.35 15.23
CA PRO A 414 -10.54 -5.00 16.06
C PRO A 414 -11.58 -6.12 16.19
N GLU A 415 -11.73 -6.96 15.15
CA GLU A 415 -12.72 -8.06 15.14
C GLU A 415 -12.30 -9.28 15.96
N ASN A 416 -11.03 -9.36 16.38
CA ASN A 416 -10.48 -10.49 17.11
C ASN A 416 -9.85 -10.07 18.44
N ALA A 417 -10.55 -9.22 19.20
CA ALA A 417 -10.05 -8.68 20.47
C ALA A 417 -9.60 -9.77 21.47
N PHE A 418 -10.25 -10.93 21.47
CA PHE A 418 -9.90 -12.08 22.32
C PHE A 418 -8.49 -12.66 22.05
N LEU A 419 -7.89 -12.36 20.89
CA LEU A 419 -6.52 -12.79 20.59
C LEU A 419 -5.47 -12.11 21.48
N ARG A 420 -5.78 -10.96 22.07
CA ARG A 420 -4.86 -10.24 22.96
C ARG A 420 -4.55 -10.98 24.24
N ASP A 421 -5.50 -11.78 24.71
CA ASP A 421 -5.33 -12.56 25.93
C ASP A 421 -4.46 -13.80 25.72
N GLN A 422 -4.25 -14.19 24.46
CA GLN A 422 -3.47 -15.36 24.11
C GLN A 422 -2.00 -15.21 24.55
N PRO A 423 -1.38 -16.28 25.07
CA PRO A 423 0.01 -16.24 25.53
C PRO A 423 1.01 -15.78 24.46
N TRP A 424 0.80 -16.21 23.21
CA TRP A 424 1.67 -15.84 22.08
C TRP A 424 1.60 -14.35 21.77
N TYR A 425 0.43 -13.71 21.91
CA TYR A 425 0.25 -12.28 21.66
C TYR A 425 1.01 -11.46 22.70
N LYS A 426 0.79 -11.77 24.00
CA LYS A 426 1.51 -11.12 25.11
C LYS A 426 3.02 -11.29 24.98
N ALA A 427 3.48 -12.48 24.60
CA ALA A 427 4.89 -12.73 24.35
C ALA A 427 5.44 -11.94 23.14
N ALA A 428 4.66 -11.77 22.07
CA ALA A 428 5.07 -11.01 20.89
C ALA A 428 5.19 -9.51 21.20
N VAL A 429 4.24 -8.96 21.95
CA VAL A 429 4.30 -7.59 22.49
C VAL A 429 5.54 -7.40 23.37
N ALA A 430 5.79 -8.34 24.29
CA ALA A 430 6.98 -8.29 25.14
C ALA A 430 8.29 -8.37 24.35
N TRP A 431 8.34 -9.20 23.30
CA TRP A 431 9.50 -9.30 22.41
C TRP A 431 9.77 -7.98 21.67
N ALA A 432 8.73 -7.36 21.10
CA ALA A 432 8.85 -6.10 20.38
C ALA A 432 9.40 -4.98 21.28
N ASN A 433 8.84 -4.85 22.49
CA ASN A 433 9.26 -3.86 23.48
C ASN A 433 10.70 -4.11 23.99
N ARG A 434 11.15 -5.39 24.02
CA ARG A 434 12.52 -5.75 24.44
C ARG A 434 13.57 -5.51 23.35
N ASN A 435 13.23 -5.65 22.06
CA ASN A 435 14.19 -5.55 20.95
C ASN A 435 14.75 -4.11 20.76
N ARG A 436 13.99 -3.08 21.17
CA ARG A 436 14.33 -1.64 21.06
C ARG A 436 14.47 -1.06 19.64
N ALA A 437 14.26 -1.86 18.61
CA ALA A 437 14.13 -1.37 17.24
C ALA A 437 12.92 -0.43 17.11
N PRO A 438 12.97 0.55 16.18
CA PRO A 438 11.81 1.38 15.91
C PRO A 438 10.67 0.55 15.33
N VAL A 439 9.43 0.84 15.74
CA VAL A 439 8.24 0.09 15.32
C VAL A 439 7.44 0.90 14.30
N LEU A 440 7.11 0.26 13.17
CA LEU A 440 6.10 0.69 12.20
C LEU A 440 4.85 -0.17 12.38
N SER A 441 3.73 0.42 12.77
CA SER A 441 2.45 -0.30 12.85
C SER A 441 1.63 -0.06 11.59
N ILE A 442 1.25 -1.13 10.88
CA ILE A 442 0.40 -1.03 9.68
C ILE A 442 -1.05 -1.24 10.11
N ASP A 443 -1.90 -0.30 9.75
CA ASP A 443 -3.34 -0.32 10.00
C ASP A 443 -3.67 -0.64 11.48
N PRO A 444 -3.05 0.09 12.44
CA PRO A 444 -3.22 -0.21 13.85
C PRO A 444 -4.66 0.09 14.30
N PRO A 445 -5.17 -0.67 15.27
CA PRO A 445 -6.46 -0.38 15.88
C PRO A 445 -6.42 0.88 16.77
N VAL A 446 -7.60 1.47 17.00
CA VAL A 446 -7.77 2.58 17.94
C VAL A 446 -7.82 2.01 19.35
N HIS A 447 -6.79 2.25 20.16
CA HIS A 447 -6.77 1.85 21.57
C HIS A 447 -6.26 2.94 22.48
N GLU A 448 -6.89 3.00 23.66
CA GLU A 448 -6.49 3.81 24.81
C GLU A 448 -5.89 2.94 25.94
N GLY A 449 -5.82 1.62 25.77
CA GLY A 449 -5.30 0.70 26.79
C GLY A 449 -3.79 0.80 26.99
N GLU A 450 -3.30 0.53 28.21
CA GLU A 450 -1.89 0.64 28.61
C GLU A 450 -0.99 -0.47 28.01
N GLN A 451 -1.51 -1.68 27.79
CA GLN A 451 -0.74 -2.81 27.30
C GLN A 451 -0.73 -2.88 25.76
N GLY A 452 0.36 -2.44 25.15
CA GLY A 452 0.53 -2.42 23.69
C GLY A 452 1.97 -2.13 23.27
N ILE A 453 2.22 -2.14 21.96
CA ILE A 453 3.50 -1.75 21.37
C ILE A 453 3.40 -0.28 20.97
N ASP A 454 4.31 0.56 21.48
CA ASP A 454 4.38 1.97 21.06
C ASP A 454 5.00 2.07 19.66
N ALA A 455 4.23 2.62 18.74
CA ALA A 455 4.66 2.78 17.36
C ALA A 455 5.43 4.09 17.23
N LYS A 456 6.60 4.06 16.56
CA LYS A 456 7.27 5.28 16.14
C LYS A 456 6.55 5.90 14.94
N TRP A 457 6.03 5.04 14.07
CA TRP A 457 5.23 5.41 12.91
C TRP A 457 4.03 4.49 12.79
N SER A 458 2.90 5.04 12.35
CA SER A 458 1.70 4.26 12.03
C SER A 458 1.21 4.58 10.63
N LEU A 459 0.78 3.56 9.89
CA LEU A 459 0.27 3.70 8.53
C LEU A 459 -1.23 3.40 8.51
N ALA A 460 -2.05 4.44 8.39
CA ALA A 460 -3.47 4.31 8.11
C ALA A 460 -3.72 4.05 6.61
N LEU A 461 -4.83 3.38 6.28
CA LEU A 461 -5.15 2.97 4.90
C LEU A 461 -6.43 3.65 4.41
N GLY A 462 -6.35 4.39 3.30
CA GLY A 462 -7.46 5.11 2.69
C GLY A 462 -7.87 6.37 3.45
N LEU A 463 -8.50 6.20 4.61
CA LEU A 463 -8.82 7.27 5.57
C LEU A 463 -8.40 6.84 6.98
N PRO A 464 -7.92 7.77 7.83
CA PRO A 464 -7.44 7.43 9.15
C PRO A 464 -8.57 7.12 10.12
N LEU A 465 -8.35 6.14 10.99
CA LEU A 465 -9.11 6.02 12.24
C LEU A 465 -8.64 7.12 13.22
N PRO A 466 -9.38 7.42 14.31
CA PRO A 466 -8.97 8.42 15.30
C PRO A 466 -7.83 7.91 16.19
N LEU A 467 -6.66 7.68 15.61
CA LEU A 467 -5.49 7.12 16.27
C LEU A 467 -5.00 8.02 17.42
N GLY A 468 -4.56 7.38 18.51
CA GLY A 468 -4.01 8.02 19.71
C GLY A 468 -2.54 8.41 19.57
N GLU A 469 -1.98 9.02 20.60
CA GLU A 469 -0.55 9.43 20.63
C GLU A 469 0.41 8.25 20.53
N ARG A 470 0.02 7.07 21.03
CA ARG A 470 0.78 5.81 20.92
C ARG A 470 1.03 5.34 19.48
N ALA A 471 0.27 5.86 18.52
CA ALA A 471 0.48 5.61 17.10
C ALA A 471 1.73 6.35 16.56
N GLY A 472 2.31 7.26 17.34
CA GLY A 472 3.47 8.05 16.96
C GLY A 472 3.17 8.93 15.75
N ARG A 473 4.10 8.98 14.79
CA ARG A 473 3.93 9.77 13.56
C ARG A 473 3.01 9.02 12.60
N ILE A 474 1.85 9.60 12.32
CA ILE A 474 0.83 8.98 11.47
C ILE A 474 1.11 9.30 9.99
N TYR A 475 0.96 8.29 9.15
CA TYR A 475 1.00 8.38 7.70
C TYR A 475 -0.30 7.82 7.15
N LEU A 476 -0.70 8.29 5.98
CA LEU A 476 -1.84 7.79 5.23
C LEU A 476 -1.36 7.15 3.94
N CYS A 477 -1.86 5.95 3.65
CA CYS A 477 -1.62 5.18 2.45
C CYS A 477 -2.83 5.23 1.53
N ASP A 478 -2.61 5.50 0.25
CA ASP A 478 -3.61 5.25 -0.78
C ASP A 478 -3.67 3.75 -1.08
N ILE A 479 -4.88 3.19 -1.04
CA ILE A 479 -5.16 1.77 -1.35
C ILE A 479 -6.04 1.63 -2.60
N GLY A 480 -6.17 2.69 -3.41
CA GLY A 480 -6.84 2.68 -4.70
C GLY A 480 -8.36 2.83 -4.63
N LEU A 481 -8.90 3.46 -3.57
CA LEU A 481 -10.33 3.69 -3.44
C LEU A 481 -10.81 4.79 -4.42
N PRO A 482 -11.73 4.49 -5.36
CA PRO A 482 -12.25 5.49 -6.28
C PRO A 482 -13.12 6.54 -5.58
N GLN A 483 -13.12 7.78 -6.07
CA GLN A 483 -13.88 8.89 -5.49
C GLN A 483 -15.38 8.60 -5.31
N GLN A 484 -16.01 7.95 -6.29
CA GLN A 484 -17.45 7.64 -6.25
C GLN A 484 -17.81 6.61 -5.15
N VAL A 485 -16.87 5.73 -4.78
CA VAL A 485 -17.07 4.77 -3.67
C VAL A 485 -17.18 5.49 -2.33
N PHE A 486 -16.43 6.58 -2.13
CA PHE A 486 -16.60 7.45 -0.95
C PHE A 486 -17.96 8.12 -0.93
N GLN A 487 -18.41 8.63 -2.08
CA GLN A 487 -19.71 9.31 -2.19
C GLN A 487 -20.88 8.38 -1.84
N GLU A 488 -20.81 7.10 -2.25
CA GLU A 488 -21.83 6.09 -1.93
C GLU A 488 -21.99 5.83 -0.42
N VAL A 489 -20.92 5.99 0.36
CA VAL A 489 -20.98 5.88 1.83
C VAL A 489 -21.20 7.23 2.53
N GLY A 490 -21.51 8.28 1.78
CA GLY A 490 -21.81 9.62 2.30
C GLY A 490 -20.59 10.48 2.59
N ILE A 491 -19.41 10.14 2.04
CA ILE A 491 -18.18 10.91 2.21
C ILE A 491 -17.94 11.75 0.94
N SER A 492 -17.93 13.08 1.08
CA SER A 492 -17.45 13.96 0.04
C SER A 492 -15.92 13.91 0.04
N TYR A 493 -15.32 13.28 -0.97
CA TYR A 493 -13.88 13.02 -1.00
C TYR A 493 -13.19 13.76 -2.13
N HIS A 494 -12.07 14.38 -1.82
CA HIS A 494 -11.05 14.80 -2.79
C HIS A 494 -9.69 14.34 -2.26
N SER A 495 -8.87 13.82 -3.16
CA SER A 495 -7.59 13.20 -2.80
C SER A 495 -6.67 14.16 -2.01
N PRO A 496 -6.21 13.79 -0.81
CA PRO A 496 -5.21 14.54 -0.05
C PRO A 496 -3.76 14.19 -0.46
N PHE A 497 -3.59 13.23 -1.38
CA PHE A 497 -2.32 12.57 -1.68
C PHE A 497 -1.39 13.36 -2.62
N GLY A 498 -1.93 14.30 -3.38
CA GLY A 498 -1.18 14.94 -4.47
C GLY A 498 -0.64 13.88 -5.43
N CYS A 499 0.69 13.81 -5.60
CA CYS A 499 1.37 12.82 -6.44
C CYS A 499 1.97 11.63 -5.67
N LYS A 500 1.76 11.52 -4.35
CA LYS A 500 2.37 10.50 -3.49
C LYS A 500 1.34 9.44 -3.10
N PHE A 501 1.75 8.18 -2.99
CA PHE A 501 0.87 7.12 -2.45
C PHE A 501 0.88 7.04 -0.92
N VAL A 502 1.90 7.60 -0.27
CA VAL A 502 2.01 7.68 1.19
C VAL A 502 2.35 9.11 1.59
N ILE A 503 1.57 9.69 2.49
CA ILE A 503 1.74 11.06 2.98
C ILE A 503 1.80 11.11 4.51
N PRO A 504 2.60 12.00 5.11
CA PRO A 504 2.53 12.25 6.54
C PRO A 504 1.22 12.98 6.89
N LEU A 505 0.69 12.66 8.07
CA LEU A 505 -0.40 13.38 8.71
C LEU A 505 0.10 13.99 10.02
N HIS A 506 -0.34 15.22 10.28
CA HIS A 506 -0.11 15.93 11.54
C HIS A 506 -1.45 16.15 12.23
N SER A 507 -1.46 16.25 13.56
CA SER A 507 -2.67 16.68 14.27
C SER A 507 -3.03 18.10 13.83
N ALA A 508 -4.30 18.31 13.45
CA ALA A 508 -4.81 19.60 13.02
C ALA A 508 -4.96 20.58 14.18
#